data_AF-A0AB32TRJ2-F1
#
_entry.id   AF-A0AB32TRJ2-F1
#
_cell.length_a   1.000
_cell.length_b   1.000
_cell.length_c   1.000
_cell.angle_alpha   90.00
_cell.angle_beta   90.00
_cell.angle_gamma   90.00
#
_symmetry.space_group_name_H-M   'P 1'
#
loop_
_entity.id
_entity.type
_entity.pdbx_description
1 polymer ?
#
loop_
_entity_poly.entity_id
_entity_poly.type
_entity_poly.pdbx_seq_one_letter_code
_entity_poly.pdbx_strand_id
1 'polypeptide(L)'
;MVFHSVGLLDKHKAKLCIGTDLREPAYLGRRQTEKAALHPTRFQKLRISFEQNLAGKHTEVSKEQCLVQQRNDEQRYKDHEQRLAEIRARNLQLEKDREEIEQRLAELAGREKTAHLEEVLQELRYQEQRNEEVLLQLSSHINTIKGPAPSEVPSNPPEEKKTQHVTFDLMSSVDGPLSAQIRALRLAYMQSGGSDPEVLAHMHDLQTEALTLEQTRPRADGRTKARRMKSPQRSLDPDILALEQENQKLEEEIFRIQQARERHKGENGKSVLNILSVT
;
A
#
# COMPACT_ATOMS: atom_id res chain seq x y z
N MET A 1 -23.30 -23.82 32.87
CA MET A 1 -22.42 -22.72 33.31
C MET A 1 -22.34 -22.75 34.83
N VAL A 2 -21.14 -22.76 35.42
CA VAL A 2 -20.95 -22.76 36.88
C VAL A 2 -20.55 -21.36 37.32
N PHE A 3 -21.39 -20.69 38.10
CA PHE A 3 -21.13 -19.34 38.62
C PHE A 3 -20.57 -19.44 40.04
N HIS A 4 -19.41 -18.83 40.26
CA HIS A 4 -18.70 -18.84 41.56
C HIS A 4 -19.12 -17.68 42.47
N SER A 5 -20.09 -16.88 42.03
CA SER A 5 -20.64 -15.75 42.77
C SER A 5 -22.16 -15.76 42.65
N VAL A 6 -22.82 -15.69 43.80
CA VAL A 6 -24.29 -15.72 43.90
C VAL A 6 -24.89 -14.51 43.17
N GLY A 7 -24.25 -13.34 43.26
CA GLY A 7 -24.71 -12.13 42.56
C GLY A 7 -24.58 -12.17 41.03
N LEU A 8 -23.65 -12.99 40.49
CA LEU A 8 -23.56 -13.21 39.04
C LEU A 8 -24.63 -14.17 38.54
N LEU A 9 -24.98 -15.18 39.35
CA LEU A 9 -26.07 -16.10 39.05
C LEU A 9 -27.42 -15.37 39.00
N ASP A 10 -27.69 -14.47 39.94
CA ASP A 10 -28.95 -13.72 39.98
C ASP A 10 -29.10 -12.76 38.81
N LYS A 11 -28.01 -12.08 38.42
CA LYS A 11 -28.01 -11.22 37.23
C LYS A 11 -28.20 -12.00 35.94
N HIS A 12 -27.62 -13.21 35.85
CA HIS A 12 -27.84 -14.10 34.72
C HIS A 12 -29.31 -14.56 34.66
N LYS A 13 -29.90 -15.00 35.77
CA LYS A 13 -31.31 -15.39 35.83
C LYS A 13 -32.24 -14.25 35.42
N ALA A 14 -32.02 -13.04 35.94
CA ALA A 14 -32.86 -11.88 35.66
C ALA A 14 -32.82 -11.42 34.19
N LYS A 15 -31.70 -11.65 33.48
CA LYS A 15 -31.50 -11.13 32.11
C LYS A 15 -31.61 -12.19 31.02
N LEU A 16 -31.38 -13.46 31.33
CA LEU A 16 -31.20 -14.50 30.32
C LEU A 16 -32.15 -15.69 30.50
N CYS A 17 -32.78 -15.86 31.66
CA CYS A 17 -33.79 -16.91 31.86
C CYS A 17 -35.18 -16.38 31.51
N ILE A 18 -35.54 -16.43 30.23
CA ILE A 18 -36.95 -16.31 29.82
C ILE A 18 -37.61 -17.66 30.13
N GLY A 19 -38.25 -17.72 31.31
CA GLY A 19 -39.10 -18.84 31.71
C GLY A 19 -38.40 -19.85 32.61
N THR A 20 -38.46 -19.63 33.92
CA THR A 20 -38.72 -20.65 34.96
C THR A 20 -38.78 -19.95 36.33
N ASP A 21 -39.90 -19.31 36.64
CA ASP A 21 -40.30 -19.10 38.04
C ASP A 21 -41.45 -20.07 38.35
N LEU A 22 -41.06 -21.31 38.66
CA LEU A 22 -41.92 -22.27 39.33
C LEU A 22 -41.31 -22.59 40.70
N ARG A 23 -41.45 -21.64 41.65
CA ARG A 23 -41.61 -22.00 43.06
C ARG A 23 -42.11 -20.82 43.91
N GLU A 24 -43.04 -21.17 44.80
CA GLU A 24 -43.60 -20.44 45.96
C GLU A 24 -44.73 -19.42 45.72
N PRO A 25 -46.00 -19.88 45.89
CA PRO A 25 -47.13 -19.01 46.17
C PRO A 25 -47.33 -18.92 47.70
N ALA A 26 -46.84 -17.85 48.31
CA ALA A 26 -47.14 -17.54 49.70
C ALA A 26 -47.88 -16.20 49.77
N TYR A 27 -49.16 -16.29 50.12
CA TYR A 27 -50.05 -15.24 50.61
C TYR A 27 -50.50 -14.16 49.62
N LEU A 28 -51.67 -14.35 49.01
CA LEU A 28 -52.72 -13.33 49.02
C LEU A 28 -54.10 -14.01 49.10
N GLY A 29 -54.82 -13.68 50.17
CA GLY A 29 -56.06 -14.33 50.56
C GLY A 29 -57.20 -14.17 49.54
N ARG A 30 -58.03 -15.20 49.46
CA ARG A 30 -59.39 -15.08 48.92
C ARG A 30 -60.39 -15.56 49.96
N ARG A 31 -61.26 -14.63 50.33
CA ARG A 31 -62.54 -14.91 50.96
C ARG A 31 -63.30 -15.93 50.12
N GLN A 32 -63.86 -16.90 50.83
CA GLN A 32 -64.87 -17.82 50.36
C GLN A 32 -66.03 -17.02 49.73
N THR A 33 -66.39 -17.36 48.50
CA THR A 33 -67.79 -17.31 48.07
C THR A 33 -68.04 -18.56 47.24
N GLU A 34 -68.74 -19.51 47.86
CA GLU A 34 -69.47 -20.54 47.15
C GLU A 34 -70.45 -19.88 46.18
N LYS A 35 -70.57 -20.43 44.96
CA LYS A 35 -71.85 -20.76 44.32
C LYS A 35 -71.68 -21.27 42.89
N ALA A 36 -72.51 -22.28 42.58
CA ALA A 36 -72.96 -22.75 41.28
C ALA A 36 -71.96 -23.55 40.41
N ALA A 37 -71.93 -24.86 40.67
CA ALA A 37 -71.63 -25.86 39.63
C ALA A 37 -72.84 -25.97 38.68
N LEU A 38 -72.61 -25.76 37.37
CA LEU A 38 -73.22 -26.47 36.22
C LEU A 38 -72.89 -25.71 34.91
N HIS A 39 -71.75 -26.08 34.29
CA HIS A 39 -71.45 -26.28 32.86
C HIS A 39 -69.94 -26.12 32.45
N PRO A 40 -68.93 -26.50 33.27
CA PRO A 40 -67.51 -26.28 32.96
C PRO A 40 -66.96 -27.16 31.83
N THR A 41 -67.60 -28.29 31.54
CA THR A 41 -67.05 -29.32 30.64
C THR A 41 -67.06 -28.92 29.16
N ARG A 42 -68.04 -28.15 28.68
CA ARG A 42 -68.04 -27.70 27.27
C ARG A 42 -66.98 -26.63 27.00
N PHE A 43 -66.85 -25.64 27.88
CA PHE A 43 -65.87 -24.57 27.72
C PHE A 43 -64.44 -25.10 27.86
N GLN A 44 -64.21 -26.02 28.79
CA GLN A 44 -62.90 -26.66 28.96
C GLN A 44 -62.55 -27.56 27.75
N LYS A 45 -63.50 -28.31 27.20
CA LYS A 45 -63.29 -29.06 25.94
C LYS A 45 -63.00 -28.15 24.75
N LEU A 46 -63.72 -27.03 24.63
CA LEU A 46 -63.49 -26.05 23.57
C LEU A 46 -62.10 -25.41 23.71
N ARG A 47 -61.68 -25.07 24.93
CA ARG A 47 -60.35 -24.56 25.22
C ARG A 47 -59.24 -25.55 24.86
N ILE A 48 -59.38 -26.81 25.27
CA ILE A 48 -58.42 -27.88 24.92
C ILE A 48 -58.34 -28.07 23.40
N SER A 49 -59.47 -28.04 22.70
CA SER A 49 -59.51 -28.16 21.24
C SER A 49 -58.87 -26.96 20.53
N PHE A 50 -59.05 -25.74 21.05
CA PHE A 50 -58.39 -24.54 20.53
C PHE A 50 -56.88 -24.56 20.76
N GLU A 51 -56.44 -24.93 21.97
CA GLU A 51 -55.01 -25.03 22.31
C GLU A 51 -54.32 -26.13 21.46
N GLN A 52 -54.97 -27.27 21.22
CA GLN A 52 -54.47 -28.31 20.32
C GLN A 52 -54.41 -27.87 18.85
N ASN A 53 -55.43 -27.14 18.36
CA ASN A 53 -55.43 -26.62 16.98
C ASN A 53 -54.40 -25.49 16.78
N LEU A 54 -54.18 -24.64 17.79
CA LEU A 54 -53.16 -23.59 17.76
C LEU A 54 -51.76 -24.22 17.80
N ALA A 55 -51.52 -25.19 18.68
CA ALA A 55 -50.25 -25.91 18.74
C ALA A 55 -49.93 -26.63 17.43
N GLY A 56 -50.90 -27.32 16.82
CA GLY A 56 -50.73 -27.97 15.51
C GLY A 56 -50.33 -26.98 14.42
N LYS A 57 -51.04 -25.86 14.30
CA LYS A 57 -50.76 -24.81 13.30
C LYS A 57 -49.40 -24.14 13.51
N HIS A 58 -49.01 -23.82 14.75
CA HIS A 58 -47.68 -23.25 15.03
C HIS A 58 -46.54 -24.24 14.78
N THR A 59 -46.78 -25.53 15.02
CA THR A 59 -45.78 -26.58 14.77
C THR A 59 -45.62 -26.87 13.28
N GLU A 60 -46.70 -26.83 12.50
CA GLU A 60 -46.65 -26.99 11.03
C GLU A 60 -45.99 -25.79 10.35
N VAL A 61 -46.36 -24.55 10.73
CA VAL A 61 -45.72 -23.33 10.20
C VAL A 61 -44.23 -23.26 10.56
N SER A 62 -43.84 -23.70 11.76
CA SER A 62 -42.43 -23.77 12.17
C SER A 62 -41.64 -24.82 11.38
N LYS A 63 -42.24 -25.97 11.07
CA LYS A 63 -41.62 -27.01 10.22
C LYS A 63 -41.46 -26.54 8.78
N GLU A 64 -42.46 -25.87 8.20
CA GLU A 64 -42.37 -25.29 6.86
C GLU A 64 -41.31 -24.20 6.79
N GLN A 65 -41.23 -23.32 7.79
CA GLN A 65 -40.16 -22.31 7.88
C GLN A 65 -38.77 -22.94 8.01
N CYS A 66 -38.64 -24.03 8.77
CA CYS A 66 -37.38 -24.77 8.91
C CYS A 66 -36.93 -25.40 7.57
N LEU A 67 -37.86 -26.00 6.82
CA LEU A 67 -37.56 -26.58 5.50
C LEU A 67 -37.22 -25.52 4.46
N VAL A 68 -37.90 -24.37 4.48
CA VAL A 68 -37.58 -23.23 3.61
C VAL A 68 -36.20 -22.66 3.96
N GLN A 69 -35.91 -22.51 5.25
CA GLN A 69 -34.60 -22.04 5.72
C GLN A 69 -33.49 -23.00 5.29
N GLN A 70 -33.69 -24.32 5.44
CA GLN A 70 -32.74 -25.33 4.99
C GLN A 70 -32.48 -25.25 3.47
N ARG A 71 -33.52 -25.10 2.65
CA ARG A 71 -33.36 -24.93 1.19
C ARG A 71 -32.59 -23.65 0.84
N ASN A 72 -32.85 -22.56 1.55
CA ASN A 72 -32.12 -21.32 1.36
C ASN A 72 -30.64 -21.46 1.75
N ASP A 73 -30.34 -22.20 2.81
CA ASP A 73 -28.97 -22.47 3.27
C ASP A 73 -28.23 -23.39 2.28
N GLU A 74 -28.89 -24.43 1.78
CA GLU A 74 -28.36 -25.29 0.73
C GLU A 74 -28.08 -24.52 -0.57
N GLN A 75 -28.98 -23.60 -0.96
CA GLN A 75 -28.77 -22.77 -2.14
C GLN A 75 -27.58 -21.82 -1.94
N ARG A 76 -27.48 -21.18 -0.77
CA ARG A 76 -26.33 -20.34 -0.43
C ARG A 76 -25.01 -21.10 -0.47
N TYR A 77 -25.00 -22.36 -0.03
CA TYR A 77 -23.83 -23.23 -0.11
C TYR A 77 -23.44 -23.53 -1.56
N LYS A 78 -24.41 -23.86 -2.42
CA LYS A 78 -24.17 -24.12 -3.85
C LYS A 78 -23.64 -22.88 -4.56
N ASP A 79 -24.22 -21.71 -4.32
CA ASP A 79 -23.77 -20.46 -4.92
C ASP A 79 -22.36 -20.09 -4.44
N HIS A 80 -22.05 -20.36 -3.17
CA HIS A 80 -20.70 -20.17 -2.62
C HIS A 80 -19.68 -21.12 -3.25
N GLU A 81 -20.04 -22.40 -3.41
CA GLU A 81 -19.18 -23.38 -4.07
C GLU A 81 -18.89 -23.01 -5.52
N GLN A 82 -19.91 -22.57 -6.27
CA GLN A 82 -19.76 -22.07 -7.63
C GLN A 82 -18.82 -20.85 -7.68
N ARG A 83 -18.98 -19.89 -6.77
CA ARG A 83 -18.07 -18.74 -6.67
C ARG A 83 -16.65 -19.15 -6.35
N LEU A 84 -16.44 -20.12 -5.46
CA LEU A 84 -15.09 -20.62 -5.16
C LEU A 84 -14.47 -21.32 -6.37
N ALA A 85 -15.26 -22.08 -7.14
CA ALA A 85 -14.79 -22.71 -8.36
C ALA A 85 -14.41 -21.66 -9.43
N GLU A 86 -15.21 -20.61 -9.58
CA GLU A 86 -14.92 -19.48 -10.47
C GLU A 86 -13.63 -18.75 -10.06
N ILE A 87 -13.47 -18.46 -8.76
CA ILE A 87 -12.25 -17.82 -8.24
C ILE A 87 -11.02 -18.71 -8.51
N ARG A 88 -11.13 -20.02 -8.29
CA ARG A 88 -10.03 -20.96 -8.57
C ARG A 88 -9.69 -20.98 -10.07
N ALA A 89 -10.68 -21.03 -10.95
CA ALA A 89 -10.47 -21.01 -12.39
C ALA A 89 -9.80 -19.70 -12.85
N ARG A 90 -10.25 -18.56 -12.32
CA ARG A 90 -9.65 -17.26 -12.59
C ARG A 90 -8.21 -17.17 -12.09
N ASN A 91 -7.93 -17.64 -10.88
CA ASN A 91 -6.56 -17.66 -10.34
C ASN A 91 -5.63 -18.51 -11.20
N LEU A 92 -6.09 -19.69 -11.65
CA LEU A 92 -5.31 -20.54 -12.54
C LEU A 92 -5.04 -19.87 -13.89
N GLN A 93 -5.99 -19.08 -14.41
CA GLN A 93 -5.74 -18.27 -15.60
C GLN A 93 -4.71 -17.17 -15.35
N LEU A 94 -4.83 -16.45 -14.23
CA LEU A 94 -3.88 -15.39 -13.86
C LEU A 94 -2.45 -15.94 -13.65
N GLU A 95 -2.32 -17.15 -13.12
CA GLU A 95 -1.03 -17.83 -12.98
C GLU A 95 -0.41 -18.12 -14.36
N LYS A 96 -1.20 -18.61 -15.32
CA LYS A 96 -0.74 -18.79 -16.71
C LYS A 96 -0.33 -17.48 -17.37
N ASP A 97 -1.14 -16.43 -17.20
CA ASP A 97 -0.84 -15.12 -17.75
C ASP A 97 0.45 -14.55 -17.14
N ARG A 98 0.66 -14.76 -15.83
CA ARG A 98 1.90 -14.40 -15.14
C ARG A 98 3.10 -15.16 -15.72
N GLU A 99 3.01 -16.47 -15.88
CA GLU A 99 4.08 -17.28 -16.46
C GLU A 99 4.42 -16.84 -17.89
N GLU A 100 3.41 -16.52 -18.70
CA GLU A 100 3.61 -16.00 -20.05
C GLU A 100 4.31 -14.64 -20.06
N ILE A 101 3.92 -13.73 -19.16
CA ILE A 101 4.59 -12.43 -19.00
C ILE A 101 6.05 -12.65 -18.56
N GLU A 102 6.30 -13.52 -17.59
CA GLU A 102 7.65 -13.84 -17.12
C GLU A 102 8.52 -14.40 -18.25
N GLN A 103 7.99 -15.30 -19.08
CA GLN A 103 8.67 -15.82 -20.26
C GLN A 103 9.00 -14.72 -21.27
N ARG A 104 8.02 -13.88 -21.63
CA ARG A 104 8.22 -12.75 -22.57
C ARG A 104 9.25 -11.75 -22.04
N LEU A 105 9.23 -11.44 -20.75
CA LEU A 105 10.22 -10.56 -20.12
C LEU A 105 11.62 -11.18 -20.14
N ALA A 106 11.75 -12.48 -19.88
CA ALA A 106 13.03 -13.18 -19.96
C ALA A 106 13.59 -13.18 -21.39
N GLU A 107 12.73 -13.40 -22.40
CA GLU A 107 13.13 -13.34 -23.81
C GLU A 107 13.57 -11.93 -24.23
N LEU A 108 12.82 -10.89 -23.86
CA LEU A 108 13.18 -9.50 -24.16
C LEU A 108 14.48 -9.11 -23.45
N ALA A 109 14.60 -9.41 -22.16
CA ALA A 109 15.80 -9.12 -21.38
C ALA A 109 17.03 -9.87 -21.92
N GLY A 110 16.86 -11.07 -22.47
CA GLY A 110 17.92 -11.81 -23.16
C GLY A 110 18.31 -11.13 -24.48
N ARG A 111 17.34 -10.87 -25.35
CA ARG A 111 17.58 -10.32 -26.71
C ARG A 111 18.19 -8.93 -26.70
N GLU A 112 17.66 -8.01 -25.89
CA GLU A 112 18.16 -6.63 -25.84
C GLU A 112 19.60 -6.57 -25.33
N LYS A 113 19.92 -7.34 -24.28
CA LYS A 113 21.29 -7.42 -23.75
C LYS A 113 22.26 -8.02 -24.77
N THR A 114 21.87 -9.10 -25.45
CA THR A 114 22.77 -9.73 -26.44
C THR A 114 22.98 -8.85 -27.67
N ALA A 115 21.92 -8.23 -28.20
CA ALA A 115 22.02 -7.37 -29.37
C ALA A 115 22.84 -6.11 -29.07
N HIS A 116 22.61 -5.47 -27.92
CA HIS A 116 23.38 -4.29 -27.51
C HIS A 116 24.85 -4.62 -27.26
N LEU A 117 25.16 -5.74 -26.60
CA LEU A 117 26.55 -6.18 -26.41
C LEU A 117 27.23 -6.48 -27.76
N GLU A 118 26.54 -7.12 -28.69
CA GLU A 118 27.07 -7.41 -30.02
C GLU A 118 27.38 -6.12 -30.81
N GLU A 119 26.49 -5.12 -30.76
CA GLU A 119 26.70 -3.79 -31.35
C GLU A 119 27.92 -3.09 -30.75
N VAL A 120 28.02 -3.05 -29.41
CA VAL A 120 29.17 -2.44 -28.72
C VAL A 120 30.48 -3.15 -29.06
N LEU A 121 30.48 -4.48 -29.17
CA LEU A 121 31.66 -5.26 -29.58
C LEU A 121 32.04 -5.03 -31.05
N GLN A 122 31.08 -4.76 -31.94
CA GLN A 122 31.36 -4.38 -33.32
C GLN A 122 31.96 -2.97 -33.40
N GLU A 123 31.40 -2.01 -32.67
CA GLU A 123 31.93 -0.64 -32.60
C GLU A 123 33.35 -0.61 -32.01
N LEU A 124 33.62 -1.39 -30.96
CA LEU A 124 34.96 -1.50 -30.38
C LEU A 124 35.99 -2.01 -31.39
N ARG A 125 35.65 -3.08 -32.14
CA ARG A 125 36.52 -3.62 -33.20
C ARG A 125 36.77 -2.61 -34.31
N TYR A 126 35.75 -1.85 -34.67
CA TYR A 126 35.87 -0.79 -35.66
C TYR A 126 36.79 0.35 -35.18
N GLN A 127 36.68 0.73 -33.91
CA GLN A 127 37.58 1.70 -33.29
C GLN A 127 39.01 1.17 -33.17
N GLU A 128 39.21 -0.10 -32.82
CA GLU A 128 40.53 -0.74 -32.83
C GLU A 128 41.16 -0.68 -34.21
N GLN A 129 40.42 -1.04 -35.27
CA GLN A 129 40.92 -0.96 -36.64
C GLN A 129 41.31 0.48 -37.02
N ARG A 130 40.46 1.47 -36.70
CA ARG A 130 40.81 2.88 -36.94
C ARG A 130 42.04 3.33 -36.17
N ASN A 131 42.18 2.90 -34.91
CA ASN A 131 43.34 3.23 -34.10
C ASN A 131 44.60 2.61 -34.70
N GLU A 132 44.54 1.37 -35.18
CA GLU A 132 45.65 0.73 -35.91
C GLU A 132 46.03 1.51 -37.17
N GLU A 133 45.06 1.95 -37.97
CA GLU A 133 45.31 2.76 -39.17
C GLU A 133 46.00 4.08 -38.82
N VAL A 134 45.54 4.78 -37.78
CA VAL A 134 46.17 6.02 -37.30
C VAL A 134 47.58 5.75 -36.78
N LEU A 135 47.78 4.68 -36.02
CA LEU A 135 49.11 4.28 -35.54
C LEU A 135 50.06 3.96 -36.70
N LEU A 136 49.58 3.28 -37.75
CA LEU A 136 50.36 3.02 -38.95
C LEU A 136 50.74 4.32 -39.66
N GLN A 137 49.80 5.26 -39.81
CA GLN A 137 50.09 6.59 -40.38
C GLN A 137 51.13 7.36 -39.57
N LEU A 138 50.99 7.39 -38.24
CA LEU A 138 51.96 8.02 -37.34
C LEU A 138 53.32 7.35 -37.43
N SER A 139 53.37 6.01 -37.47
CA SER A 139 54.63 5.27 -37.60
C SER A 139 55.34 5.58 -38.93
N SER A 140 54.58 5.67 -40.03
CA SER A 140 55.09 6.05 -41.35
C SER A 140 55.61 7.49 -41.33
N HIS A 141 54.88 8.41 -40.69
CA HIS A 141 55.29 9.80 -40.53
C HIS A 141 56.57 9.94 -39.69
N ILE A 142 56.68 9.19 -38.60
CA ILE A 142 57.89 9.14 -37.78
C ILE A 142 59.07 8.56 -38.58
N ASN A 143 58.86 7.52 -39.38
CA ASN A 143 59.91 6.92 -40.20
C ASN A 143 60.37 7.86 -41.33
N THR A 144 59.45 8.63 -41.91
CA THR A 144 59.82 9.68 -42.89
C THR A 144 60.57 10.84 -42.24
N ILE A 145 60.20 11.25 -41.02
CA ILE A 145 60.91 12.27 -40.25
C ILE A 145 62.29 11.77 -39.77
N LYS A 146 62.38 10.51 -39.33
CA LYS A 146 63.63 9.91 -38.82
C LYS A 146 64.64 9.58 -39.93
N GLY A 147 64.21 9.48 -41.20
CA GLY A 147 65.10 9.16 -42.33
C GLY A 147 65.71 7.76 -42.25
N PRO A 148 66.35 7.25 -43.33
CA PRO A 148 67.01 5.95 -43.29
C PRO A 148 68.15 5.97 -42.27
N ALA A 149 68.17 4.95 -41.40
CA ALA A 149 69.05 4.86 -40.24
C ALA A 149 70.51 5.18 -40.57
N PRO A 150 71.16 6.13 -39.86
CA PRO A 150 72.60 6.14 -39.76
C PRO A 150 73.03 5.15 -38.66
N SER A 151 74.01 4.35 -39.05
CA SER A 151 74.93 3.55 -38.25
C SER A 151 75.28 4.15 -36.87
N GLU A 152 75.42 3.25 -35.89
CA GLU A 152 76.39 3.28 -34.77
C GLU A 152 76.43 4.49 -33.79
N VAL A 153 75.87 4.29 -32.56
CA VAL A 153 76.47 4.44 -31.19
C VAL A 153 77.20 5.78 -30.79
N PRO A 154 77.36 6.23 -29.50
CA PRO A 154 76.75 5.91 -28.18
C PRO A 154 76.22 7.15 -27.37
N SER A 155 75.53 6.83 -26.26
CA SER A 155 75.48 7.51 -24.93
C SER A 155 75.55 9.04 -24.81
N ASN A 156 74.48 9.59 -24.22
CA ASN A 156 74.58 10.54 -23.11
C ASN A 156 73.36 10.39 -22.16
N PRO A 157 73.52 10.68 -20.85
CA PRO A 157 72.63 10.20 -19.80
C PRO A 157 71.30 10.99 -19.75
N PRO A 158 70.23 10.43 -19.16
CA PRO A 158 69.00 11.16 -18.94
C PRO A 158 69.19 12.12 -17.77
N GLU A 159 69.10 13.42 -18.07
CA GLU A 159 69.05 14.48 -17.07
C GLU A 159 67.89 14.24 -16.09
N GLU A 160 68.28 14.17 -14.82
CA GLU A 160 67.60 14.59 -13.62
C GLU A 160 66.08 14.76 -13.68
N LYS A 161 65.44 13.80 -13.02
CA LYS A 161 64.12 13.87 -12.39
C LYS A 161 63.90 15.23 -11.72
N LYS A 162 63.34 16.19 -12.46
CA LYS A 162 62.54 17.25 -11.85
C LYS A 162 61.24 16.60 -11.40
N THR A 163 61.26 16.05 -10.19
CA THR A 163 60.08 15.93 -9.35
C THR A 163 59.48 17.33 -9.25
N GLN A 164 58.60 17.66 -10.21
CA GLN A 164 57.66 18.75 -10.04
C GLN A 164 56.90 18.41 -8.77
N HIS A 165 57.28 19.09 -7.71
CA HIS A 165 56.57 19.11 -6.45
C HIS A 165 55.21 19.70 -6.80
N VAL A 166 54.26 18.84 -7.17
CA VAL A 166 52.87 19.20 -7.40
C VAL A 166 52.39 19.66 -6.05
N THR A 167 52.47 20.96 -5.84
CA THR A 167 51.95 21.66 -4.69
C THR A 167 50.46 21.38 -4.73
N PHE A 168 50.00 20.54 -3.81
CA PHE A 168 48.60 20.19 -3.64
C PHE A 168 47.83 21.46 -3.31
N ASP A 169 47.32 22.13 -4.34
CA ASP A 169 46.46 23.30 -4.20
C ASP A 169 45.01 22.84 -3.91
N LEU A 170 44.88 21.90 -2.95
CA LEU A 170 43.61 21.32 -2.50
C LEU A 170 42.71 22.37 -1.82
N MET A 171 43.26 23.55 -1.52
CA MET A 171 42.63 24.57 -0.68
C MET A 171 42.35 25.90 -1.39
N SER A 172 42.77 26.08 -2.65
CA SER A 172 42.67 27.37 -3.36
C SER A 172 41.29 27.59 -4.01
N SER A 173 40.49 26.54 -4.20
CA SER A 173 39.16 26.64 -4.81
C SER A 173 38.05 26.18 -3.85
N VAL A 174 38.02 26.73 -2.63
CA VAL A 174 36.85 26.60 -1.72
C VAL A 174 35.72 27.58 -2.12
N ASP A 175 36.01 28.55 -2.98
CA ASP A 175 35.05 29.55 -3.43
C ASP A 175 34.42 29.17 -4.78
N GLY A 176 33.42 28.28 -4.72
CA GLY A 176 32.65 27.85 -5.88
C GLY A 176 31.44 27.00 -5.51
N PRO A 177 30.55 26.69 -6.46
CA PRO A 177 29.46 25.72 -6.25
C PRO A 177 30.03 24.41 -5.69
N LEU A 178 29.30 23.78 -4.77
CA LEU A 178 29.62 22.48 -4.17
C LEU A 178 29.90 21.42 -5.24
N SER A 179 29.16 21.43 -6.35
CA SER A 179 29.41 20.54 -7.49
C SER A 179 30.82 20.72 -8.08
N ALA A 180 31.33 21.94 -8.16
CA ALA A 180 32.69 22.22 -8.62
C ALA A 180 33.74 21.81 -7.60
N GLN A 181 33.45 21.96 -6.30
CA GLN A 181 34.34 21.51 -5.22
C GLN A 181 34.49 19.98 -5.22
N ILE A 182 33.39 19.25 -5.36
CA ILE A 182 33.41 17.78 -5.42
C ILE A 182 34.16 17.30 -6.69
N ARG A 183 33.99 17.99 -7.82
CA ARG A 183 34.76 17.71 -9.04
C ARG A 183 36.26 17.95 -8.84
N ALA A 184 36.64 19.04 -8.19
CA ALA A 184 38.04 19.34 -7.87
C ALA A 184 38.64 18.28 -6.93
N LEU A 185 37.87 17.85 -5.92
CA LEU A 185 38.24 16.76 -5.02
C LEU A 185 38.48 15.45 -5.78
N ARG A 186 37.57 15.08 -6.71
CA ARG A 186 37.72 13.90 -7.56
C ARG A 186 39.00 13.95 -8.39
N LEU A 187 39.32 15.11 -8.98
CA LEU A 187 40.55 15.30 -9.75
C LEU A 187 41.79 15.19 -8.88
N ALA A 188 41.78 15.79 -7.69
CA ALA A 188 42.89 15.71 -6.74
C ALA A 188 43.12 14.26 -6.26
N TYR A 189 42.05 13.50 -6.01
CA TYR A 189 42.14 12.09 -5.67
C TYR A 189 42.83 11.29 -6.79
N MET A 190 42.41 11.49 -8.05
CA MET A 190 43.04 10.84 -9.20
C MET A 190 44.51 11.25 -9.39
N GLN A 191 44.83 12.54 -9.18
CA GLN A 191 46.19 13.06 -9.28
C GLN A 191 47.11 12.55 -8.16
N SER A 192 46.54 12.25 -6.99
CA SER A 192 47.27 11.62 -5.88
C SER A 192 47.50 10.11 -6.08
N GLY A 193 47.05 9.54 -7.21
CA GLY A 193 47.15 8.12 -7.52
C GLY A 193 45.96 7.28 -7.03
N GLY A 194 44.88 7.92 -6.58
CA GLY A 194 43.64 7.26 -6.21
C GLY A 194 42.90 6.73 -7.43
N SER A 195 42.67 5.41 -7.46
CA SER A 195 42.04 4.70 -8.59
C SER A 195 40.88 3.80 -8.17
N ASP A 196 40.42 3.90 -6.92
CA ASP A 196 39.30 3.10 -6.43
C ASP A 196 37.99 3.47 -7.16
N PRO A 197 37.37 2.54 -7.91
CA PRO A 197 36.17 2.81 -8.67
C PRO A 197 34.97 3.12 -7.77
N GLU A 198 34.88 2.56 -6.56
CA GLU A 198 33.76 2.81 -5.64
C GLU A 198 33.78 4.26 -5.16
N VAL A 199 34.96 4.76 -4.80
CA VAL A 199 35.19 6.14 -4.36
C VAL A 199 34.92 7.14 -5.50
N LEU A 200 35.36 6.82 -6.72
CA LEU A 200 35.12 7.66 -7.90
C LEU A 200 33.62 7.72 -8.27
N ALA A 201 32.91 6.59 -8.18
CA ALA A 201 31.47 6.54 -8.40
C ALA A 201 30.74 7.36 -7.35
N HIS A 202 31.08 7.21 -6.07
CA HIS A 202 30.47 7.97 -5.00
C HIS A 202 30.67 9.48 -5.13
N MET A 203 31.89 9.93 -5.46
CA MET A 203 32.15 11.35 -5.71
C MET A 203 31.39 11.87 -6.94
N HIS A 204 31.16 11.03 -7.95
CA HIS A 204 30.35 11.39 -9.10
C HIS A 204 28.87 11.55 -8.72
N ASP A 205 28.31 10.62 -7.95
CA ASP A 205 26.92 10.68 -7.50
C ASP A 205 26.70 11.93 -6.63
N LEU A 206 27.59 12.19 -5.67
CA LEU A 206 27.58 13.41 -4.86
C LEU A 206 27.67 14.68 -5.72
N GLN A 207 28.48 14.68 -6.78
CA GLN A 207 28.56 15.80 -7.71
C GLN A 207 27.22 16.04 -8.42
N THR A 208 26.54 14.98 -8.86
CA THR A 208 25.22 15.10 -9.51
C THR A 208 24.16 15.60 -8.53
N GLU A 209 24.13 15.09 -7.29
CA GLU A 209 23.22 15.56 -6.24
C GLU A 209 23.47 17.04 -5.95
N ALA A 210 24.71 17.45 -5.71
CA ALA A 210 25.07 18.84 -5.46
C ALA A 210 24.66 19.78 -6.61
N LEU A 211 24.82 19.34 -7.86
CA LEU A 211 24.39 20.09 -9.04
C LEU A 211 22.87 20.25 -9.08
N THR A 212 22.09 19.22 -8.74
CA THR A 212 20.64 19.36 -8.63
C THR A 212 20.23 20.29 -7.49
N LEU A 213 20.93 20.25 -6.36
CA LEU A 213 20.68 21.14 -5.22
C LEU A 213 20.99 22.60 -5.55
N GLU A 214 22.03 22.86 -6.34
CA GLU A 214 22.37 24.20 -6.83
C GLU A 214 21.36 24.74 -7.83
N GLN A 215 20.89 23.90 -8.74
CA GLN A 215 19.87 24.26 -9.74
C GLN A 215 18.49 24.51 -9.10
N THR A 216 18.13 23.70 -8.10
CA THR A 216 16.86 23.85 -7.35
C THR A 216 16.92 24.96 -6.29
N ARG A 217 18.10 25.50 -5.99
CA ARG A 217 18.30 26.64 -5.09
C ARG A 217 18.49 27.92 -5.91
N PRO A 218 17.42 28.62 -6.33
CA PRO A 218 17.57 29.95 -6.90
C PRO A 218 18.13 30.86 -5.81
N ARG A 219 19.39 31.31 -5.98
CA ARG A 219 20.10 32.34 -5.20
C ARG A 219 19.45 32.71 -3.86
N ALA A 220 19.70 31.88 -2.84
CA ALA A 220 19.35 32.18 -1.45
C ALA A 220 20.55 32.60 -0.60
N ASP A 221 21.61 33.13 -1.21
CA ASP A 221 22.71 33.78 -0.48
C ASP A 221 22.59 35.30 -0.67
N GLY A 222 21.64 35.84 0.06
CA GLY A 222 21.34 37.27 0.09
C GLY A 222 20.49 37.60 1.30
N ARG A 223 21.01 37.35 2.50
CA ARG A 223 20.60 37.89 3.81
C ARG A 223 19.10 37.87 4.16
N THR A 224 18.86 37.38 5.37
CA THR A 224 17.80 37.75 6.34
C THR A 224 16.78 36.66 6.70
N LYS A 225 16.65 36.54 8.03
CA LYS A 225 15.68 35.77 8.79
C LYS A 225 14.26 36.16 8.37
N ALA A 226 13.42 35.21 7.97
CA ALA A 226 11.98 35.28 8.18
C ALA A 226 11.31 33.91 8.02
N ARG A 227 10.58 33.50 9.06
CA ARG A 227 9.58 32.43 9.07
C ARG A 227 8.57 32.62 7.92
N ARG A 228 8.29 31.56 7.16
CA ARG A 228 6.95 30.95 7.04
C ARG A 228 6.97 29.80 6.05
N MET A 229 6.46 28.66 6.52
CA MET A 229 5.87 27.58 5.73
C MET A 229 5.14 28.11 4.50
N LYS A 230 5.60 27.70 3.31
CA LYS A 230 4.80 27.45 2.11
C LYS A 230 5.70 26.69 1.14
N SER A 231 5.51 25.38 1.09
CA SER A 231 6.07 24.52 0.06
C SER A 231 5.55 25.00 -1.32
N PRO A 232 6.44 25.35 -2.26
CA PRO A 232 6.05 25.71 -3.60
C PRO A 232 6.22 24.49 -4.51
N GLN A 233 5.31 23.53 -4.42
CA GLN A 233 5.16 22.50 -5.47
C GLN A 233 3.80 21.82 -5.35
N ARG A 234 2.77 22.54 -5.77
CA ARG A 234 1.45 21.99 -6.08
C ARG A 234 1.47 21.52 -7.54
N SER A 235 2.36 20.59 -7.88
CA SER A 235 2.10 19.71 -9.02
C SER A 235 1.08 18.70 -8.51
N LEU A 236 -0.19 19.04 -8.69
CA LEU A 236 -1.31 18.22 -8.29
C LEU A 236 -1.20 16.88 -9.00
N ASP A 237 -0.83 15.85 -8.26
CA ASP A 237 -0.95 14.46 -8.66
C ASP A 237 -2.44 14.20 -8.98
N PRO A 238 -2.79 13.72 -10.19
CA PRO A 238 -4.19 13.45 -10.57
C PRO A 238 -4.92 12.58 -9.55
N ASP A 239 -4.20 11.68 -8.86
CA ASP A 239 -4.76 10.83 -7.81
C ASP A 239 -5.16 11.64 -6.57
N ILE A 240 -4.37 12.66 -6.19
CA ILE A 240 -4.70 13.55 -5.06
C ILE A 240 -5.95 14.37 -5.37
N LEU A 241 -6.12 14.82 -6.61
CA LEU A 241 -7.33 15.55 -7.03
C LEU A 241 -8.56 14.65 -7.06
N ALA A 242 -8.43 13.41 -7.53
CA ALA A 242 -9.51 12.44 -7.51
C ALA A 242 -9.95 12.12 -6.08
N LEU A 243 -8.98 11.92 -5.17
CA LEU A 243 -9.25 11.71 -3.75
C LEU A 243 -9.90 12.94 -3.10
N GLU A 244 -9.47 14.15 -3.44
CA GLU A 244 -10.07 15.39 -2.91
C GLU A 244 -11.55 15.54 -3.36
N GLN A 245 -11.86 15.19 -4.61
CA GLN A 245 -13.24 15.16 -5.11
C GLN A 245 -14.09 14.07 -4.47
N GLU A 246 -13.53 12.88 -4.23
CA GLU A 246 -14.22 11.81 -3.51
C GLU A 246 -14.49 12.21 -2.06
N ASN A 247 -13.51 12.85 -1.40
CA ASN A 247 -13.68 13.35 -0.04
C ASN A 247 -14.83 14.37 0.06
N GLN A 248 -14.91 15.30 -0.89
CA GLN A 248 -16.02 16.27 -0.96
C GLN A 248 -17.38 15.57 -1.10
N LYS A 249 -17.49 14.55 -1.96
CA LYS A 249 -18.73 13.77 -2.11
C LYS A 249 -19.11 13.03 -0.82
N LEU A 250 -18.13 12.43 -0.16
CA LEU A 250 -18.34 11.74 1.11
C LEU A 250 -18.75 12.71 2.22
N GLU A 251 -18.14 13.90 2.28
CA GLU A 251 -18.54 14.96 3.22
C GLU A 251 -20.00 15.39 3.01
N GLU A 252 -20.43 15.57 1.76
CA GLU A 252 -21.83 15.87 1.43
C GLU A 252 -22.79 14.72 1.79
N GLU A 253 -22.39 13.47 1.58
CA GLU A 253 -23.20 12.30 1.96
C GLU A 253 -23.31 12.16 3.48
N ILE A 254 -22.20 12.30 4.20
CA ILE A 254 -22.18 12.32 5.66
C ILE A 254 -23.07 13.44 6.18
N PHE A 255 -23.00 14.62 5.59
CA PHE A 255 -23.86 15.74 5.96
C PHE A 255 -25.35 15.43 5.73
N ARG A 256 -25.71 14.80 4.60
CA ARG A 256 -27.09 14.35 4.32
C ARG A 256 -27.56 13.29 5.32
N ILE A 257 -26.71 12.30 5.63
CA ILE A 257 -27.01 11.26 6.61
C ILE A 257 -27.20 11.86 8.00
N GLN A 258 -26.34 12.80 8.42
CA GLN A 258 -26.48 13.51 9.69
C GLN A 258 -27.78 14.31 9.75
N GLN A 259 -28.11 15.05 8.69
CA GLN A 259 -29.35 15.81 8.64
C GLN A 259 -30.59 14.90 8.68
N ALA A 260 -30.57 13.76 7.98
CA ALA A 260 -31.65 12.77 8.04
C ALA A 260 -31.79 12.16 9.45
N ARG A 261 -30.68 11.84 10.11
CA ARG A 261 -30.67 11.36 11.50
C ARG A 261 -31.26 12.39 12.47
N GLU A 262 -30.92 13.67 12.33
CA GLU A 262 -31.48 14.74 13.16
C GLU A 262 -32.99 14.95 12.90
N ARG A 263 -33.45 14.86 11.65
CA ARG A 263 -34.88 14.87 11.32
C ARG A 263 -35.63 13.70 11.97
N HIS A 264 -35.09 12.49 11.91
CA HIS A 264 -35.69 11.31 12.54
C HIS A 264 -35.59 11.32 14.07
N LYS A 265 -34.57 11.98 14.65
CA LYS A 265 -34.48 12.22 16.10
C LYS A 265 -35.58 13.17 16.58
N GLY A 266 -35.94 14.17 15.76
CA GLY A 266 -37.09 15.05 16.00
C GLY A 266 -38.46 14.37 15.85
N GLU A 267 -38.60 13.39 14.94
CA GLU A 267 -39.83 12.60 14.78
C GLU A 267 -40.01 11.56 15.89
N ASN A 268 -38.95 10.88 16.33
CA ASN A 268 -39.01 9.96 17.46
C ASN A 268 -39.24 10.70 18.79
N GLY A 269 -38.78 11.95 18.94
CA GLY A 269 -39.13 12.80 20.08
C GLY A 269 -40.59 13.23 20.10
N LYS A 270 -41.20 13.52 18.94
CA LYS A 270 -42.63 13.87 18.81
C LYS A 270 -43.55 12.65 18.94
N SER A 271 -43.11 11.47 18.47
CA SER A 271 -43.78 10.19 18.66
C SER A 271 -43.93 9.83 20.15
N VAL A 272 -42.88 10.02 20.95
CA VAL A 272 -42.90 9.73 22.40
C VAL A 272 -43.75 10.75 23.16
N LEU A 273 -43.78 12.03 22.75
CA LEU A 273 -44.64 13.06 23.37
C LEU A 273 -46.14 12.88 23.05
N ASN A 274 -46.48 12.35 21.87
CA ASN A 274 -47.88 12.06 21.51
C ASN A 274 -48.46 10.83 22.24
N ILE A 275 -47.63 9.89 22.68
CA ILE A 275 -48.09 8.73 23.46
C ILE A 275 -48.32 9.09 24.94
N LEU A 276 -47.64 10.11 25.46
CA LEU A 276 -47.79 10.58 26.85
C LEU A 276 -48.91 11.61 27.07
N SER A 277 -49.63 12.01 26.02
CA SER A 277 -50.71 13.02 26.10
C SER A 277 -52.13 12.43 26.01
N VAL A 278 -52.29 11.09 26.10
CA VAL A 278 -53.61 10.40 26.01
C VAL A 278 -53.89 9.53 27.25
N THR A 279 -53.31 9.85 28.40
CA THR A 279 -53.70 9.30 29.72
C THR A 279 -53.72 10.41 30.74
#